data_AF-A0A0D2XL44-F1
#
_entry.id   AF-A0A0D2XL44-F1
#
_cell.length_a   1.000
_cell.length_b   1.000
_cell.length_c   1.000
_cell.angle_alpha   90.00
_cell.angle_beta   90.00
_cell.angle_gamma   90.00
#
_symmetry.space_group_name_H-M   'P 1'
#
loop_
_entity.id
_entity.type
_entity.pdbx_description
1 polymer ?
#
loop_
_entity_poly.entity_id
_entity_poly.type
_entity_poly.pdbx_seq_one_letter_code
_entity_poly.pdbx_strand_id
1 'polypeptide(L)'
;MASSTDETWYLPADTAPHQSLLMAYPNTTSDNTGSLLENAQDEIISIANAIAEFEPVILLSSSETLASVKSRVNQNVTVLCVEQTSHLWIRDFGPIFVKSRSGKSIRGVDFNFNYWGAKRSPSGDEFIAKIATEHITGGANLRADIVAEGGAIEVDGEGTFMAAESAIINDNRNPGKTRGQIEDELARLLGVHKFLWLAGEVGKETTDCHIDALARFVRPGVVLLSKPSPQGPGKYMAAYTDAKARLSTATDALGNKLVLHDCLEPDLDKLENISKGANCVASYVNFLAVNGGIMIPRFGDEDRDLQAFQLFETLFPDRKVGKALFESLLLFTFGKSKSKVISAMPPSHGRSYKRAHVACKACNSRKVRCTITLSGPPWLTSNMDARESYVLRTNSSSNTTLHFTKREPPLGYFWSSERL
;
A
#
# COMPACT_ATOMS: atom_id res chain seq x y z
N MET A 1 16.45 -29.19 -26.61
CA MET A 1 15.87 -28.12 -25.78
C MET A 1 15.60 -28.74 -24.42
N ALA A 2 16.26 -28.29 -23.36
CA ALA A 2 15.92 -28.74 -22.01
C ALA A 2 14.57 -28.09 -21.62
N SER A 3 13.70 -28.82 -20.92
CA SER A 3 12.38 -28.29 -20.56
C SER A 3 12.53 -27.09 -19.64
N SER A 4 11.63 -26.12 -19.76
CA SER A 4 11.33 -25.26 -18.62
C SER A 4 10.96 -26.16 -17.45
N THR A 5 11.69 -26.08 -16.34
CA THR A 5 11.10 -26.44 -15.07
C THR A 5 9.96 -25.46 -14.86
N ASP A 6 8.72 -25.92 -14.75
CA ASP A 6 7.58 -25.06 -14.43
C ASP A 6 7.81 -24.47 -13.04
N GLU A 7 8.41 -23.28 -13.03
CA GLU A 7 8.75 -22.56 -11.82
C GLU A 7 7.43 -22.09 -11.21
N THR A 8 7.04 -22.73 -10.10
CA THR A 8 5.83 -22.37 -9.38
C THR A 8 6.06 -21.08 -8.61
N TRP A 9 5.13 -20.14 -8.74
CA TRP A 9 5.22 -18.82 -8.13
C TRP A 9 4.38 -18.76 -6.86
N TYR A 10 4.71 -17.81 -5.99
CA TYR A 10 3.86 -17.38 -4.90
C TYR A 10 4.05 -15.89 -4.62
N LEU A 11 2.98 -15.21 -4.22
CA LEU A 11 3.02 -13.84 -3.70
C LEU A 11 3.27 -13.92 -2.19
N PRO A 12 4.39 -13.38 -1.66
CA PRO A 12 4.56 -13.22 -0.22
C PRO A 12 3.54 -12.23 0.34
N ALA A 13 3.23 -12.34 1.64
CA ALA A 13 2.47 -11.29 2.32
C ALA A 13 3.16 -9.92 2.19
N ASP A 14 2.38 -8.83 2.14
CA ASP A 14 2.86 -7.44 2.12
C ASP A 14 3.74 -7.06 3.34
N THR A 15 3.75 -7.88 4.40
CA THR A 15 4.63 -7.69 5.57
C THR A 15 5.98 -8.43 5.44
N ALA A 16 6.19 -9.24 4.40
CA ALA A 16 7.45 -9.89 4.13
C ALA A 16 8.55 -8.85 3.80
N PRO A 17 9.83 -9.13 4.06
CA PRO A 17 10.89 -8.16 3.81
C PRO A 17 10.99 -7.69 2.34
N HIS A 18 11.09 -6.38 2.10
CA HIS A 18 11.20 -5.74 0.77
C HIS A 18 12.63 -5.33 0.43
N GLN A 19 13.09 -5.62 -0.80
CA GLN A 19 14.36 -5.08 -1.33
C GLN A 19 14.29 -3.56 -1.52
N SER A 20 13.14 -3.08 -1.99
CA SER A 20 12.84 -1.67 -2.22
C SER A 20 11.32 -1.51 -2.38
N LEU A 21 10.81 -0.29 -2.31
CA LEU A 21 9.43 0.05 -2.66
C LEU A 21 9.35 0.77 -4.01
N LEU A 22 8.36 0.47 -4.84
CA LEU A 22 8.07 1.24 -6.06
C LEU A 22 7.06 2.35 -5.79
N MET A 23 7.31 3.53 -6.35
CA MET A 23 6.43 4.70 -6.34
C MET A 23 6.32 5.29 -7.75
N ALA A 24 5.23 5.99 -8.06
CA ALA A 24 5.11 6.78 -9.30
C ALA A 24 4.81 8.25 -8.99
N TYR A 25 5.40 9.15 -9.78
CA TYR A 25 5.30 10.59 -9.61
C TYR A 25 4.33 11.19 -10.65
N PRO A 26 3.26 11.90 -10.23
CA PRO A 26 2.27 12.40 -11.16
C PRO A 26 2.82 13.58 -11.98
N ASN A 27 2.48 13.61 -13.27
CA ASN A 27 2.86 14.67 -14.21
C ASN A 27 1.63 15.37 -14.82
N THR A 28 1.83 16.27 -15.79
CA THR A 28 0.73 17.03 -16.41
C THR A 28 -0.33 16.17 -17.13
N THR A 29 -0.03 14.91 -17.45
CA THR A 29 -0.97 13.96 -18.08
C THR A 29 -1.94 13.32 -17.09
N SER A 30 -1.74 13.47 -15.77
CA SER A 30 -2.46 12.74 -14.71
C SER A 30 -3.95 13.10 -14.47
N ASP A 31 -4.60 13.81 -15.40
CA ASP A 31 -5.83 14.64 -15.29
C ASP A 31 -5.82 15.72 -14.18
N ASN A 32 -4.84 15.73 -13.26
CA ASN A 32 -4.69 16.78 -12.27
C ASN A 32 -3.95 17.98 -12.87
N THR A 33 -4.49 19.18 -12.71
CA THR A 33 -3.88 20.41 -13.24
C THR A 33 -3.85 21.54 -12.20
N GLY A 34 -2.86 22.42 -12.33
CA GLY A 34 -2.62 23.52 -11.38
C GLY A 34 -2.28 23.02 -9.97
N SER A 35 -2.77 23.73 -8.95
CA SER A 35 -2.38 23.47 -7.55
C SER A 35 -2.71 22.06 -7.04
N LEU A 36 -3.68 21.35 -7.64
CA LEU A 36 -3.96 19.95 -7.27
C LEU A 36 -2.78 19.03 -7.63
N LEU A 37 -2.17 19.23 -8.80
CA LEU A 37 -0.99 18.48 -9.22
C LEU A 37 0.22 18.83 -8.36
N GLU A 38 0.48 20.13 -8.14
CA GLU A 38 1.60 20.61 -7.31
C GLU A 38 1.54 20.03 -5.88
N ASN A 39 0.35 20.00 -5.27
CA ASN A 39 0.19 19.43 -3.93
C ASN A 39 0.41 17.90 -3.91
N ALA A 40 -0.18 17.16 -4.86
CA ALA A 40 0.01 15.71 -4.95
C ALA A 40 1.49 15.35 -5.20
N GLN A 41 2.18 16.15 -6.02
CA GLN A 41 3.62 16.08 -6.22
C GLN A 41 4.41 16.31 -4.92
N ASP A 42 4.07 17.35 -4.15
CA ASP A 42 4.71 17.64 -2.85
C ASP A 42 4.55 16.50 -1.84
N GLU A 43 3.39 15.86 -1.83
CA GLU A 43 3.05 14.76 -0.94
C GLU A 43 3.73 13.45 -1.33
N ILE A 44 3.83 13.15 -2.63
CA ILE A 44 4.60 12.01 -3.14
C ILE A 44 6.07 12.12 -2.73
N ILE A 45 6.68 13.32 -2.79
CA ILE A 45 8.04 13.55 -2.27
C ILE A 45 8.11 13.30 -0.77
N SER A 46 7.15 13.82 -0.01
CA SER A 46 7.10 13.66 1.45
C SER A 46 7.03 12.19 1.86
N ILE A 47 6.15 11.42 1.20
CA ILE A 47 5.96 9.98 1.42
C ILE A 47 7.20 9.19 0.99
N ALA A 48 7.75 9.45 -0.20
CA ALA A 48 8.97 8.80 -0.66
C ALA A 48 10.13 9.01 0.33
N ASN A 49 10.32 10.24 0.81
CA ASN A 49 11.35 10.56 1.78
C ASN A 49 11.14 9.89 3.14
N ALA A 50 9.88 9.79 3.61
CA ALA A 50 9.55 9.15 4.88
C ALA A 50 9.69 7.61 4.85
N ILE A 51 9.32 6.98 3.73
CA ILE A 51 9.52 5.55 3.48
C ILE A 51 11.01 5.23 3.35
N ALA A 52 11.78 6.12 2.74
CA ALA A 52 13.22 6.00 2.57
C ALA A 52 14.04 6.05 3.90
N GLU A 53 13.39 6.28 5.05
CA GLU A 53 13.96 6.01 6.38
C GLU A 53 13.95 4.51 6.76
N PHE A 54 13.10 3.70 6.12
CA PHE A 54 12.89 2.27 6.40
C PHE A 54 13.49 1.37 5.32
N GLU A 55 13.28 1.68 4.04
CA GLU A 55 13.75 0.88 2.90
C GLU A 55 14.01 1.72 1.65
N PRO A 56 14.87 1.26 0.71
CA PRO A 56 15.12 2.00 -0.53
C PRO A 56 13.85 2.22 -1.33
N VAL A 57 13.69 3.40 -1.93
CA VAL A 57 12.54 3.74 -2.78
C VAL A 57 12.99 3.90 -4.22
N ILE A 58 12.20 3.40 -5.16
CA ILE A 58 12.36 3.66 -6.60
C ILE A 58 11.15 4.44 -7.08
N LEU A 59 11.34 5.73 -7.35
CA LEU A 59 10.32 6.67 -7.77
C LEU A 59 10.37 6.85 -9.29
N LEU A 60 9.37 6.33 -9.99
CA LEU A 60 9.19 6.48 -11.42
C LEU A 60 8.69 7.91 -11.71
N SER A 61 9.33 8.60 -12.66
CA SER A 61 9.04 9.99 -13.03
C SER A 61 9.35 10.19 -14.51
N SER A 62 8.57 11.00 -15.22
CA SER A 62 8.82 11.35 -16.62
C SER A 62 9.90 12.44 -16.75
N SER A 63 10.47 12.60 -17.95
CA SER A 63 11.45 13.66 -18.26
C SER A 63 10.97 15.07 -17.86
N GLU A 64 9.66 15.34 -17.96
CA GLU A 64 8.98 16.56 -17.51
C GLU A 64 9.33 16.92 -16.06
N THR A 65 9.30 15.93 -15.16
CA THR A 65 9.38 16.13 -13.70
C THR A 65 10.73 15.73 -13.10
N LEU A 66 11.54 14.96 -13.83
CA LEU A 66 12.78 14.33 -13.38
C LEU A 66 13.73 15.28 -12.61
N ALA A 67 13.97 16.48 -13.13
CA ALA A 67 14.89 17.45 -12.52
C ALA A 67 14.34 18.00 -11.19
N SER A 68 13.03 18.28 -11.13
CA SER A 68 12.35 18.72 -9.92
C SER A 68 12.40 17.64 -8.85
N VAL A 69 12.00 16.41 -9.20
CA VAL A 69 12.00 15.25 -8.28
C VAL A 69 13.39 15.00 -7.70
N LYS A 70 14.43 14.90 -8.54
CA LYS A 70 15.82 14.67 -8.11
C LYS A 70 16.37 15.75 -7.18
N SER A 71 15.84 16.97 -7.23
CA SER A 71 16.26 18.08 -6.34
C SER A 71 15.59 18.04 -4.95
N ARG A 72 14.56 17.20 -4.77
CA ARG A 72 13.67 17.20 -3.60
C ARG A 72 13.64 15.89 -2.82
N VAL A 73 14.03 14.78 -3.43
CA VAL A 73 14.13 13.47 -2.76
C VAL A 73 15.46 13.31 -2.02
N ASN A 74 15.49 12.43 -1.02
CA ASN A 74 16.69 12.08 -0.28
C ASN A 74 17.54 11.01 -1.01
N GLN A 75 18.76 10.76 -0.51
CA GLN A 75 19.73 9.84 -1.13
C GLN A 75 19.30 8.37 -1.21
N ASN A 76 18.29 7.95 -0.44
CA ASN A 76 17.75 6.59 -0.45
C ASN A 76 16.59 6.41 -1.46
N VAL A 77 16.22 7.48 -2.17
CA VAL A 77 15.24 7.45 -3.28
C VAL A 77 15.98 7.47 -4.62
N THR A 78 15.88 6.39 -5.38
CA THR A 78 16.33 6.33 -6.77
C THR A 78 15.23 6.83 -7.70
N VAL A 79 15.50 7.83 -8.53
CA VAL A 79 14.52 8.36 -9.49
C VAL A 79 14.74 7.76 -10.88
N LEU A 80 13.80 6.92 -11.33
CA LEU A 80 13.83 6.25 -12.63
C LEU A 80 13.05 7.05 -13.67
N CYS A 81 13.69 7.39 -14.80
CA CYS A 81 13.03 8.11 -15.88
C CYS A 81 12.18 7.14 -16.72
N VAL A 82 10.86 7.32 -16.71
CA VAL A 82 9.90 6.50 -17.46
C VAL A 82 8.85 7.41 -18.09
N GLU A 83 8.90 7.62 -19.40
CA GLU A 83 7.98 8.56 -20.08
C GLU A 83 6.53 8.08 -20.09
N GLN A 84 6.30 6.77 -19.94
CA GLN A 84 4.99 6.15 -19.87
C GLN A 84 4.27 6.37 -18.53
N THR A 85 4.97 6.75 -17.46
CA THR A 85 4.31 6.96 -16.17
C THR A 85 3.63 8.33 -16.16
N SER A 86 2.35 8.35 -15.80
CA SER A 86 1.57 9.59 -15.69
C SER A 86 0.90 9.73 -14.34
N HIS A 87 0.43 8.63 -13.76
CA HIS A 87 -0.33 8.61 -12.52
C HIS A 87 0.52 8.19 -11.31
N LEU A 88 -0.03 8.45 -10.12
CA LEU A 88 0.56 8.08 -8.83
C LEU A 88 0.14 6.68 -8.31
N TRP A 89 -0.83 6.04 -8.98
CA TRP A 89 -1.52 4.81 -8.55
C TRP A 89 -0.73 3.51 -8.82
N ILE A 90 0.57 3.49 -8.53
CA ILE A 90 1.45 2.36 -8.92
C ILE A 90 1.10 1.01 -8.29
N ARG A 91 0.36 0.96 -7.18
CA ARG A 91 -0.22 -0.30 -6.68
C ARG A 91 -1.12 -0.97 -7.71
N ASP A 92 -1.83 -0.22 -8.54
CA ASP A 92 -2.83 -0.74 -9.46
C ASP A 92 -2.27 -1.12 -10.83
N PHE A 93 -1.37 -0.29 -11.38
CA PHE A 93 -0.76 -0.49 -12.70
C PHE A 93 0.67 -1.05 -12.66
N GLY A 94 1.30 -1.08 -11.48
CA GLY A 94 2.65 -1.59 -11.28
C GLY A 94 2.68 -3.12 -11.21
N PRO A 95 3.89 -3.71 -11.18
CA PRO A 95 4.05 -5.15 -11.10
C PRO A 95 3.73 -5.68 -9.70
N ILE A 96 3.01 -6.79 -9.62
CA ILE A 96 2.88 -7.57 -8.38
C ILE A 96 4.03 -8.58 -8.33
N PHE A 97 5.00 -8.39 -7.44
CA PHE A 97 6.20 -9.22 -7.41
C PHE A 97 5.99 -10.55 -6.70
N VAL A 98 6.17 -11.63 -7.45
CA VAL A 98 6.09 -13.01 -6.98
C VAL A 98 7.46 -13.65 -6.91
N LYS A 99 7.63 -14.55 -5.94
CA LYS A 99 8.83 -15.38 -5.77
C LYS A 99 8.60 -16.75 -6.37
N SER A 100 9.65 -17.31 -6.96
CA SER A 100 9.70 -18.74 -7.24
C SER A 100 9.69 -19.52 -5.93
N ARG A 101 8.98 -20.66 -5.85
CA ARG A 101 9.10 -21.61 -4.73
C ARG A 101 10.51 -22.22 -4.62
N SER A 102 11.33 -22.11 -5.67
CA SER A 102 12.76 -22.47 -5.65
C SER A 102 13.64 -21.49 -4.84
N GLY A 103 13.12 -20.29 -4.52
CA GLY A 103 13.86 -19.18 -3.90
C GLY A 103 14.87 -18.48 -4.82
N LYS A 104 14.98 -18.87 -6.09
CA LYS A 104 16.05 -18.39 -7.00
C LYS A 104 15.65 -17.19 -7.85
N SER A 105 14.35 -16.98 -8.07
CA SER A 105 13.83 -16.01 -9.03
C SER A 105 12.75 -15.13 -8.40
N ILE A 106 12.71 -13.88 -8.86
CA ILE A 106 11.56 -12.97 -8.71
C ILE A 106 11.09 -12.56 -10.09
N ARG A 107 9.78 -12.40 -10.24
CA ARG A 107 9.13 -11.82 -11.42
C ARG A 107 8.03 -10.88 -10.97
N GLY A 108 7.84 -9.79 -11.70
CA GLY A 108 6.61 -9.01 -11.61
C GLY A 108 5.53 -9.65 -12.47
N VAL A 109 4.31 -9.71 -11.93
CA VAL A 109 3.10 -10.06 -12.66
C VAL A 109 2.45 -8.80 -13.18
N ASP A 110 2.09 -8.83 -14.45
CA ASP A 110 1.31 -7.82 -15.16
C ASP A 110 -0.13 -8.34 -15.33
N PHE A 111 -1.04 -7.68 -14.64
CA PHE A 111 -2.47 -7.98 -14.62
C PHE A 111 -3.27 -7.18 -15.66
N ASN A 112 -2.63 -6.72 -16.75
CA ASN A 112 -3.26 -6.06 -17.89
C ASN A 112 -4.14 -4.85 -17.50
N PHE A 113 -3.57 -3.94 -16.70
CA PHE A 113 -4.27 -2.77 -16.16
C PHE A 113 -5.10 -2.03 -17.22
N ASN A 114 -6.41 -1.86 -16.97
CA ASN A 114 -7.36 -1.32 -17.95
C ASN A 114 -8.06 -0.01 -17.50
N TYR A 115 -7.42 0.73 -16.58
CA TYR A 115 -7.98 1.98 -16.03
C TYR A 115 -9.33 1.78 -15.30
N TRP A 116 -9.35 0.78 -14.41
CA TRP A 116 -10.48 0.41 -13.56
C TRP A 116 -11.79 0.17 -14.35
N GLY A 117 -11.72 -0.58 -15.44
CA GLY A 117 -12.83 -0.81 -16.36
C GLY A 117 -13.06 0.33 -17.34
N ALA A 118 -11.98 0.89 -17.91
CA ALA A 118 -11.98 2.01 -18.85
C ALA A 118 -12.67 3.29 -18.32
N LYS A 119 -12.65 3.50 -16.98
CA LYS A 119 -13.16 4.72 -16.33
C LYS A 119 -12.30 5.95 -16.58
N ARG A 120 -11.07 5.76 -17.08
CA ARG A 120 -10.15 6.82 -17.53
C ARG A 120 -9.50 6.44 -18.85
N SER A 121 -9.01 7.43 -19.58
CA SER A 121 -8.30 7.22 -20.84
C SER A 121 -6.90 6.64 -20.62
N PRO A 122 -6.42 5.74 -21.51
CA PRO A 122 -5.04 5.29 -21.50
C PRO A 122 -4.03 6.43 -21.59
N SER A 123 -2.93 6.27 -20.87
CA SER A 123 -1.89 7.30 -20.66
C SER A 123 -0.47 6.73 -20.64
N GLY A 124 -0.31 5.41 -20.74
CA GLY A 124 0.97 4.71 -20.73
C GLY A 124 1.24 3.90 -19.46
N ASP A 125 0.48 4.15 -18.37
CA ASP A 125 0.65 3.44 -17.11
C ASP A 125 0.44 1.92 -17.26
N GLU A 126 -0.33 1.47 -18.25
CA GLU A 126 -0.51 0.05 -18.61
C GLU A 126 0.80 -0.68 -18.99
N PHE A 127 1.88 0.04 -19.33
CA PHE A 127 3.19 -0.55 -19.64
C PHE A 127 4.13 -0.66 -18.42
N ILE A 128 3.76 -0.07 -17.28
CA ILE A 128 4.68 0.09 -16.14
C ILE A 128 5.00 -1.25 -15.47
N ALA A 129 4.03 -2.17 -15.35
CA ALA A 129 4.28 -3.52 -14.83
C ALA A 129 5.42 -4.22 -15.58
N LYS A 130 5.44 -4.14 -16.91
CA LYS A 130 6.54 -4.66 -17.74
C LYS A 130 7.84 -3.90 -17.49
N ILE A 131 7.84 -2.57 -17.66
CA ILE A 131 9.06 -1.73 -17.59
C ILE A 131 9.75 -1.88 -16.23
N ALA A 132 8.99 -1.83 -15.13
CA ALA A 132 9.53 -2.01 -13.80
C ALA A 132 10.04 -3.45 -13.56
N THR A 133 9.39 -4.47 -14.10
CA THR A 133 9.88 -5.86 -13.97
C THR A 133 11.21 -6.06 -14.69
N GLU A 134 11.34 -5.54 -15.92
CA GLU A 134 12.58 -5.61 -16.70
C GLU A 134 13.71 -4.87 -15.98
N HIS A 135 13.44 -3.70 -15.40
CA HIS A 135 14.40 -2.92 -14.63
C HIS A 135 14.87 -3.63 -13.34
N ILE A 136 13.95 -4.19 -12.56
CA ILE A 136 14.24 -4.80 -11.25
C ILE A 136 14.87 -6.20 -11.39
N THR A 137 14.41 -7.00 -12.36
CA THR A 137 14.76 -8.43 -12.44
C THR A 137 15.69 -8.78 -13.60
N GLY A 138 15.89 -7.88 -14.57
CA GLY A 138 16.58 -8.16 -15.82
C GLY A 138 15.86 -9.15 -16.74
N GLY A 139 14.63 -9.55 -16.39
CA GLY A 139 13.82 -10.54 -17.12
C GLY A 139 12.43 -10.01 -17.47
N ALA A 140 11.76 -10.72 -18.39
CA ALA A 140 10.39 -10.42 -18.77
C ALA A 140 9.41 -10.62 -17.61
N ASN A 141 8.30 -9.89 -17.63
CA ASN A 141 7.17 -10.06 -16.74
C ASN A 141 6.42 -11.37 -16.98
N LEU A 142 5.76 -11.87 -15.93
CA LEU A 142 4.68 -12.84 -16.08
C LEU A 142 3.44 -12.06 -16.51
N ARG A 143 2.78 -12.49 -17.59
CA ARG A 143 1.49 -11.93 -17.97
C ARG A 143 0.37 -12.76 -17.37
N ALA A 144 -0.66 -12.08 -16.91
CA ALA A 144 -1.93 -12.70 -16.57
C ALA A 144 -2.81 -12.85 -17.83
N ASP A 145 -3.68 -13.84 -17.82
CA ASP A 145 -4.79 -13.98 -18.77
C ASP A 145 -6.07 -13.25 -18.26
N ILE A 146 -6.02 -12.61 -17.10
CA ILE A 146 -7.10 -11.80 -16.49
C ILE A 146 -6.71 -10.32 -16.40
N VAL A 147 -7.72 -9.46 -16.22
CA VAL A 147 -7.52 -8.08 -15.78
C VAL A 147 -7.72 -7.99 -14.27
N ALA A 148 -6.78 -7.35 -13.57
CA ALA A 148 -6.94 -6.96 -12.16
C ALA A 148 -6.02 -5.77 -11.84
N GLU A 149 -6.27 -5.14 -10.69
CA GLU A 149 -5.37 -4.16 -10.09
C GLU A 149 -4.75 -4.71 -8.81
N GLY A 150 -3.55 -4.27 -8.43
CA GLY A 150 -2.93 -4.70 -7.18
C GLY A 150 -3.67 -4.21 -5.92
N GLY A 151 -4.45 -3.13 -5.95
CA GLY A 151 -5.34 -2.75 -4.85
C GLY A 151 -6.55 -3.68 -4.69
N ALA A 152 -6.91 -4.44 -5.73
CA ALA A 152 -7.96 -5.46 -5.70
C ALA A 152 -7.48 -6.83 -5.16
N ILE A 153 -6.17 -7.01 -4.98
CA ILE A 153 -5.53 -8.29 -4.64
C ILE A 153 -4.95 -8.22 -3.23
N GLU A 154 -5.40 -9.10 -2.34
CA GLU A 154 -4.83 -9.27 -1.00
C GLU A 154 -4.55 -10.74 -0.70
N VAL A 155 -3.39 -11.03 -0.11
CA VAL A 155 -2.96 -12.41 0.25
C VAL A 155 -2.31 -12.47 1.62
N ASP A 156 -2.43 -13.62 2.28
CA ASP A 156 -1.75 -13.89 3.56
C ASP A 156 -0.31 -14.42 3.41
N GLY A 157 0.11 -14.75 2.19
CA GLY A 157 1.41 -15.38 1.90
C GLY A 157 1.49 -16.89 2.17
N GLU A 158 0.45 -17.49 2.75
CA GLU A 158 0.36 -18.93 3.08
C GLU A 158 -0.65 -19.69 2.20
N GLY A 159 -1.37 -18.97 1.33
CA GLY A 159 -2.19 -19.54 0.25
C GLY A 159 -3.64 -19.05 0.26
N THR A 160 -4.00 -18.13 1.16
CA THR A 160 -5.30 -17.48 1.18
C THR A 160 -5.27 -16.21 0.37
N PHE A 161 -6.24 -16.08 -0.53
CA PHE A 161 -6.56 -14.89 -1.31
C PHE A 161 -7.84 -14.25 -0.79
N MET A 162 -7.90 -12.93 -0.76
CA MET A 162 -9.09 -12.16 -0.42
C MET A 162 -9.28 -11.01 -1.42
N ALA A 163 -10.51 -10.83 -1.89
CA ALA A 163 -10.85 -9.73 -2.79
C ALA A 163 -12.36 -9.42 -2.79
N ALA A 164 -12.71 -8.25 -3.32
CA ALA A 164 -14.09 -7.92 -3.66
C ALA A 164 -14.47 -8.48 -5.04
N GLU A 165 -15.59 -9.20 -5.12
CA GLU A 165 -16.19 -9.68 -6.38
C GLU A 165 -16.47 -8.51 -7.33
N SER A 166 -16.94 -7.38 -6.79
CA SER A 166 -17.21 -6.14 -7.55
C SER A 166 -15.99 -5.55 -8.25
N ALA A 167 -14.77 -5.78 -7.75
CA ALA A 167 -13.53 -5.27 -8.37
C ALA A 167 -12.98 -6.19 -9.47
N ILE A 168 -13.08 -7.52 -9.32
CA ILE A 168 -12.42 -8.51 -10.21
C ILE A 168 -13.42 -9.33 -11.04
N ILE A 169 -14.51 -9.81 -10.43
CA ILE A 169 -15.49 -10.71 -11.06
C ILE A 169 -16.63 -9.88 -11.67
N ASN A 170 -16.30 -9.13 -12.71
CA ASN A 170 -17.24 -8.30 -13.45
C ASN A 170 -16.85 -8.25 -14.95
N ASP A 171 -17.78 -7.83 -15.82
CA ASP A 171 -17.52 -7.71 -17.26
C ASP A 171 -16.67 -6.50 -17.66
N ASN A 172 -16.44 -5.52 -16.76
CA ASN A 172 -15.60 -4.35 -17.06
C ASN A 172 -14.09 -4.65 -16.90
N ARG A 173 -13.73 -5.69 -16.13
CA ARG A 173 -12.38 -6.28 -16.07
C ARG A 173 -12.29 -7.57 -16.89
N ASN A 174 -13.15 -8.53 -16.62
CA ASN A 174 -13.00 -9.93 -17.05
C ASN A 174 -14.20 -10.46 -17.86
N PRO A 175 -14.56 -9.80 -18.99
CA PRO A 175 -15.75 -10.16 -19.77
C PRO A 175 -15.73 -11.61 -20.23
N GLY A 176 -16.82 -12.33 -19.94
CA GLY A 176 -17.01 -13.72 -20.35
C GLY A 176 -16.13 -14.76 -19.61
N LYS A 177 -15.38 -14.38 -18.57
CA LYS A 177 -14.64 -15.34 -17.73
C LYS A 177 -15.49 -15.80 -16.54
N THR A 178 -15.38 -17.08 -16.21
CA THR A 178 -16.00 -17.63 -14.99
C THR A 178 -15.14 -17.37 -13.75
N ARG A 179 -15.74 -17.44 -12.57
CA ARG A 179 -15.01 -17.37 -11.28
C ARG A 179 -13.87 -18.40 -11.23
N GLY A 180 -14.13 -19.65 -11.63
CA GLY A 180 -13.12 -20.70 -11.64
C GLY A 180 -11.92 -20.37 -12.54
N GLN A 181 -12.14 -19.81 -13.73
CA GLN A 181 -11.06 -19.38 -14.62
C GLN A 181 -10.22 -18.22 -14.04
N ILE A 182 -10.82 -17.37 -13.23
CA ILE A 182 -10.11 -16.30 -12.51
C ILE A 182 -9.33 -16.89 -11.33
N GLU A 183 -9.92 -17.82 -10.58
CA GLU A 183 -9.30 -18.53 -9.46
C GLU A 183 -8.09 -19.38 -9.92
N ASP A 184 -8.22 -20.14 -11.00
CA ASP A 184 -7.13 -20.94 -11.60
C ASP A 184 -5.93 -20.06 -11.96
N GLU A 185 -6.18 -18.88 -12.52
CA GLU A 185 -5.13 -17.96 -12.95
C GLU A 185 -4.46 -17.24 -11.78
N LEU A 186 -5.25 -16.81 -10.77
CA LEU A 186 -4.72 -16.29 -9.51
C LEU A 186 -3.91 -17.36 -8.77
N ALA A 187 -4.33 -18.62 -8.77
CA ALA A 187 -3.60 -19.73 -8.18
C ALA A 187 -2.25 -19.97 -8.87
N ARG A 188 -2.23 -19.97 -10.21
CA ARG A 188 -1.02 -20.12 -11.02
C ARG A 188 0.01 -19.02 -10.76
N LEU A 189 -0.44 -17.78 -10.66
CA LEU A 189 0.43 -16.59 -10.52
C LEU A 189 0.85 -16.33 -9.08
N LEU A 190 -0.09 -16.37 -8.14
CA LEU A 190 0.09 -15.92 -6.75
C LEU A 190 0.31 -17.09 -5.77
N GLY A 191 0.19 -18.33 -6.21
CA GLY A 191 0.41 -19.52 -5.37
C GLY A 191 -0.69 -19.77 -4.33
N VAL A 192 -1.84 -19.13 -4.50
CA VAL A 192 -3.04 -19.22 -3.64
C VAL A 192 -3.93 -20.40 -4.02
N HIS A 193 -4.71 -20.89 -3.08
CA HIS A 193 -5.64 -22.01 -3.30
C HIS A 193 -6.91 -21.96 -2.42
N LYS A 194 -7.02 -20.95 -1.54
CA LYS A 194 -8.22 -20.64 -0.77
C LYS A 194 -8.68 -19.23 -1.11
N PHE A 195 -9.92 -19.08 -1.57
CA PHE A 195 -10.46 -17.80 -2.02
C PHE A 195 -11.55 -17.27 -1.06
N LEU A 196 -11.39 -16.03 -0.60
CA LEU A 196 -12.30 -15.30 0.27
C LEU A 196 -12.93 -14.14 -0.50
N TRP A 197 -14.03 -14.43 -1.19
CA TRP A 197 -14.75 -13.46 -2.00
C TRP A 197 -15.77 -12.67 -1.18
N LEU A 198 -15.58 -11.35 -1.11
CA LEU A 198 -16.48 -10.39 -0.47
C LEU A 198 -17.31 -9.69 -1.56
N ALA A 199 -18.52 -9.21 -1.28
CA ALA A 199 -19.35 -8.58 -2.31
C ALA A 199 -18.75 -7.26 -2.84
N GLY A 200 -18.33 -6.37 -1.94
CA GLY A 200 -17.96 -4.98 -2.25
C GLY A 200 -19.12 -4.18 -2.87
N GLU A 201 -18.85 -3.05 -3.54
CA GLU A 201 -19.86 -2.17 -4.11
C GLU A 201 -19.41 -1.55 -5.45
N VAL A 202 -20.08 -1.90 -6.56
CA VAL A 202 -19.81 -1.40 -7.92
C VAL A 202 -20.21 0.07 -8.07
N GLY A 203 -19.38 0.87 -8.75
CA GLY A 203 -19.70 2.23 -9.18
C GLY A 203 -19.84 3.25 -8.05
N LYS A 204 -19.53 2.88 -6.80
CA LYS A 204 -19.48 3.81 -5.67
C LYS A 204 -18.25 4.69 -5.72
N GLU A 205 -17.13 4.20 -6.23
CA GLU A 205 -15.95 4.99 -6.54
C GLU A 205 -15.23 4.39 -7.77
N THR A 206 -14.00 4.85 -8.05
CA THR A 206 -13.28 4.49 -9.26
C THR A 206 -12.89 3.01 -9.31
N THR A 207 -12.57 2.38 -8.18
CA THR A 207 -11.97 1.05 -8.13
C THR A 207 -12.97 -0.11 -8.17
N ASP A 208 -14.25 0.17 -7.91
CA ASP A 208 -15.32 -0.82 -7.62
C ASP A 208 -15.10 -1.57 -6.28
N CYS A 209 -14.74 -0.80 -5.25
CA CYS A 209 -14.48 -1.28 -3.88
C CYS A 209 -13.29 -2.26 -3.80
N HIS A 210 -12.09 -1.76 -4.13
CA HIS A 210 -10.83 -2.47 -3.90
C HIS A 210 -10.70 -2.99 -2.46
N ILE A 211 -10.07 -4.16 -2.34
CA ILE A 211 -9.96 -4.86 -1.06
C ILE A 211 -9.02 -4.12 -0.11
N ASP A 212 -8.02 -3.41 -0.63
CA ASP A 212 -7.04 -2.65 0.15
C ASP A 212 -7.61 -1.46 0.94
N ALA A 213 -8.88 -1.11 0.73
CA ALA A 213 -9.63 -0.13 1.51
C ALA A 213 -10.87 -0.72 2.24
N LEU A 214 -11.05 -2.05 2.18
CA LEU A 214 -12.14 -2.80 2.80
C LEU A 214 -11.64 -3.80 3.87
N ALA A 215 -10.64 -4.61 3.54
CA ALA A 215 -10.10 -5.64 4.43
C ALA A 215 -8.62 -5.97 4.11
N ARG A 216 -7.76 -6.07 5.12
CA ARG A 216 -6.34 -6.44 4.97
C ARG A 216 -5.94 -7.53 5.96
N PHE A 217 -5.06 -8.44 5.57
CA PHE A 217 -4.35 -9.31 6.49
C PHE A 217 -3.32 -8.50 7.28
N VAL A 218 -3.39 -8.59 8.61
CA VAL A 218 -2.34 -8.12 9.52
C VAL A 218 -1.18 -9.13 9.53
N ARG A 219 -1.54 -10.41 9.43
CA ARG A 219 -0.71 -11.62 9.37
C ARG A 219 -1.63 -12.80 8.99
N PRO A 220 -1.11 -14.01 8.67
CA PRO A 220 -1.95 -15.20 8.51
C PRO A 220 -2.96 -15.38 9.64
N GLY A 221 -4.21 -15.70 9.28
CA GLY A 221 -5.32 -15.85 10.22
C GLY A 221 -5.86 -14.58 10.90
N VAL A 222 -5.30 -13.38 10.68
CA VAL A 222 -5.76 -12.13 11.32
C VAL A 222 -6.07 -11.04 10.30
N VAL A 223 -7.32 -10.57 10.27
CA VAL A 223 -7.81 -9.57 9.30
C VAL A 223 -8.24 -8.29 10.02
N LEU A 224 -7.87 -7.15 9.46
CA LEU A 224 -8.34 -5.81 9.81
C LEU A 224 -9.42 -5.37 8.81
N LEU A 225 -10.55 -4.87 9.31
CA LEU A 225 -11.70 -4.45 8.51
C LEU A 225 -11.93 -2.94 8.58
N SER A 226 -12.14 -2.33 7.43
CA SER A 226 -12.58 -0.94 7.27
C SER A 226 -14.02 -0.83 7.75
N LYS A 227 -14.23 -0.18 8.89
CA LYS A 227 -15.56 0.00 9.50
C LYS A 227 -15.96 1.48 9.39
N PRO A 228 -16.87 1.82 8.46
CA PRO A 228 -17.31 3.20 8.27
C PRO A 228 -17.84 3.81 9.56
N SER A 229 -17.61 5.12 9.75
CA SER A 229 -18.10 5.83 10.92
C SER A 229 -19.62 5.63 11.10
N PRO A 230 -20.09 5.20 12.29
CA PRO A 230 -21.52 5.11 12.58
C PRO A 230 -22.17 6.49 12.73
N GLN A 231 -21.37 7.56 12.84
CA GLN A 231 -21.78 8.94 12.70
C GLN A 231 -21.37 9.41 11.29
N GLY A 232 -22.32 9.47 10.37
CA GLY A 232 -22.09 9.83 8.97
C GLY A 232 -23.04 9.11 8.01
N PRO A 233 -22.96 9.35 6.69
CA PRO A 233 -23.87 8.78 5.69
C PRO A 233 -23.73 7.26 5.45
N GLY A 234 -22.96 6.52 6.26
CA GLY A 234 -22.88 5.05 6.19
C GLY A 234 -22.38 4.50 4.85
N LYS A 235 -21.58 5.27 4.10
CA LYS A 235 -21.02 4.83 2.82
C LYS A 235 -20.13 3.61 3.06
N TYR A 236 -20.26 2.59 2.21
CA TYR A 236 -19.60 1.28 2.36
C TYR A 236 -20.03 0.45 3.58
N MET A 237 -21.09 0.83 4.32
CA MET A 237 -21.60 0.02 5.44
C MET A 237 -22.15 -1.34 4.99
N ALA A 238 -22.67 -1.43 3.75
CA ALA A 238 -23.11 -2.71 3.19
C ALA A 238 -21.91 -3.59 2.83
N ALA A 239 -20.87 -3.05 2.18
CA ALA A 239 -19.60 -3.74 1.97
C ALA A 239 -18.98 -4.27 3.28
N TYR A 240 -18.87 -3.43 4.32
CA TYR A 240 -18.38 -3.83 5.64
C TYR A 240 -19.25 -4.93 6.28
N THR A 241 -20.57 -4.83 6.18
CA THR A 241 -21.50 -5.81 6.79
C THR A 241 -21.39 -7.18 6.11
N ASP A 242 -21.34 -7.23 4.77
CA ASP A 242 -21.10 -8.46 4.00
C ASP A 242 -19.71 -9.05 4.32
N ALA A 243 -18.67 -8.21 4.30
CA ALA A 243 -17.29 -8.60 4.65
C ALA A 243 -17.22 -9.24 6.04
N LYS A 244 -17.77 -8.57 7.06
CA LYS A 244 -17.80 -9.07 8.44
C LYS A 244 -18.56 -10.38 8.54
N ALA A 245 -19.73 -10.51 7.88
CA ALA A 245 -20.54 -11.72 7.93
C ALA A 245 -19.83 -12.93 7.31
N ARG A 246 -19.25 -12.78 6.11
CA ARG A 246 -18.51 -13.83 5.42
C ARG A 246 -17.28 -14.26 6.21
N LEU A 247 -16.42 -13.29 6.55
CA LEU A 247 -15.14 -13.56 7.20
C LEU A 247 -15.30 -14.14 8.62
N SER A 248 -16.38 -13.82 9.34
CA SER A 248 -16.65 -14.38 10.68
C SER A 248 -16.92 -15.89 10.66
N THR A 249 -17.27 -16.46 9.50
CA THR A 249 -17.50 -17.90 9.33
C THR A 249 -16.42 -18.61 8.53
N ALA A 250 -15.55 -17.85 7.85
CA ALA A 250 -14.50 -18.34 6.97
C ALA A 250 -13.38 -19.10 7.71
N THR A 251 -12.44 -19.61 6.93
CA THR A 251 -11.12 -20.08 7.38
C THR A 251 -10.06 -19.60 6.39
N ASP A 252 -8.81 -19.54 6.82
CA ASP A 252 -7.67 -19.45 5.90
C ASP A 252 -7.45 -20.79 5.14
N ALA A 253 -6.38 -20.82 4.34
CA ALA A 253 -5.93 -21.98 3.57
C ALA A 253 -5.48 -23.17 4.44
N LEU A 254 -4.97 -22.91 5.64
CA LEU A 254 -4.53 -23.94 6.60
C LEU A 254 -5.69 -24.46 7.47
N GLY A 255 -6.87 -23.86 7.36
CA GLY A 255 -8.09 -24.24 8.07
C GLY A 255 -8.33 -23.50 9.39
N ASN A 256 -7.48 -22.52 9.75
CA ASN A 256 -7.67 -21.74 10.97
C ASN A 256 -8.85 -20.78 10.83
N LYS A 257 -9.54 -20.49 11.94
CA LYS A 257 -10.57 -19.45 12.00
C LYS A 257 -9.94 -18.07 11.99
N LEU A 258 -10.51 -17.16 11.21
CA LEU A 258 -10.02 -15.78 11.09
C LEU A 258 -10.35 -14.97 12.36
N VAL A 259 -9.37 -14.27 12.90
CA VAL A 259 -9.54 -13.25 13.94
C VAL A 259 -9.77 -11.90 13.27
N LEU A 260 -10.88 -11.23 13.58
CA LEU A 260 -11.31 -10.02 12.89
C LEU A 260 -11.27 -8.79 13.81
N HIS A 261 -10.45 -7.80 13.44
CA HIS A 261 -10.39 -6.49 14.09
C HIS A 261 -11.12 -5.44 13.25
N ASP A 262 -11.86 -4.53 13.90
CA ASP A 262 -12.51 -3.41 13.22
C ASP A 262 -11.64 -2.15 13.37
N CYS A 263 -11.29 -1.49 12.25
CA CYS A 263 -10.73 -0.15 12.26
C CYS A 263 -11.85 0.87 12.02
N LEU A 264 -12.09 1.76 12.99
CA LEU A 264 -13.10 2.81 12.83
C LEU A 264 -12.57 3.93 11.94
N GLU A 265 -13.19 4.09 10.79
CA GLU A 265 -12.82 5.06 9.76
C GLU A 265 -13.26 6.49 10.13
N PRO A 266 -12.62 7.54 9.55
CA PRO A 266 -12.89 8.92 9.95
C PRO A 266 -14.32 9.32 9.56
N ASP A 267 -14.90 10.26 10.32
CA ASP A 267 -16.12 10.93 9.90
C ASP A 267 -15.81 11.95 8.79
N LEU A 268 -16.19 11.61 7.56
CA LEU A 268 -15.97 12.46 6.37
C LEU A 268 -16.56 13.89 6.53
N ASP A 269 -17.62 14.06 7.32
CA ASP A 269 -18.24 15.38 7.53
C ASP A 269 -17.47 16.25 8.56
N LYS A 270 -16.48 15.69 9.28
CA LYS A 270 -15.49 16.44 10.08
C LYS A 270 -14.30 16.93 9.26
N LEU A 271 -14.02 16.32 8.10
CA LEU A 271 -12.78 16.55 7.37
C LEU A 271 -12.84 17.88 6.57
N GLU A 272 -12.09 18.89 7.00
CA GLU A 272 -12.13 20.27 6.46
C GLU A 272 -11.93 20.36 4.93
N ASN A 273 -11.22 19.38 4.36
CA ASN A 273 -10.89 19.30 2.95
C ASN A 273 -11.87 18.44 2.12
N ILE A 274 -12.98 17.98 2.69
CA ILE A 274 -14.02 17.20 2.00
C ILE A 274 -15.31 18.01 1.91
N SER A 275 -15.96 18.01 0.74
CA SER A 275 -17.30 18.62 0.63
C SER A 275 -18.32 17.69 1.29
N LYS A 276 -19.24 18.22 2.09
CA LYS A 276 -20.27 17.40 2.75
C LYS A 276 -21.01 16.51 1.75
N GLY A 277 -21.15 15.23 2.09
CA GLY A 277 -21.74 14.22 1.22
C GLY A 277 -20.89 13.80 0.00
N ALA A 278 -19.66 14.29 -0.16
CA ALA A 278 -18.78 13.87 -1.24
C ALA A 278 -18.41 12.38 -1.13
N ASN A 279 -18.07 11.77 -2.27
CA ASN A 279 -18.09 10.33 -2.44
C ASN A 279 -16.68 9.75 -2.56
N CYS A 280 -15.93 9.77 -1.46
CA CYS A 280 -14.55 9.32 -1.32
C CYS A 280 -14.45 8.06 -0.47
N VAL A 281 -13.30 7.40 -0.53
CA VAL A 281 -12.88 6.45 0.50
C VAL A 281 -11.75 7.08 1.32
N ALA A 282 -12.02 7.25 2.60
CA ALA A 282 -11.03 7.50 3.63
C ALA A 282 -10.91 6.20 4.42
N SER A 283 -9.76 5.53 4.35
CA SER A 283 -9.56 4.28 5.08
C SER A 283 -8.17 4.19 5.68
N TYR A 284 -8.10 4.02 7.01
CA TYR A 284 -6.86 3.67 7.72
C TYR A 284 -6.41 2.24 7.42
N VAL A 285 -7.33 1.37 6.96
CA VAL A 285 -7.01 0.03 6.45
C VAL A 285 -6.21 0.08 5.15
N ASN A 286 -6.21 1.22 4.45
CA ASN A 286 -5.31 1.50 3.33
C ASN A 286 -3.88 1.88 3.83
N PHE A 287 -3.30 1.01 4.66
CA PHE A 287 -1.95 1.17 5.19
C PHE A 287 -0.90 0.53 4.28
N LEU A 288 0.35 0.96 4.46
CA LEU A 288 1.52 0.40 3.82
C LEU A 288 2.42 -0.28 4.86
N ALA A 289 2.77 -1.54 4.63
CA ALA A 289 3.86 -2.19 5.36
C ALA A 289 5.20 -1.86 4.70
N VAL A 290 6.22 -1.62 5.54
CA VAL A 290 7.63 -1.43 5.15
C VAL A 290 8.53 -2.23 6.09
N ASN A 291 9.80 -2.42 5.75
CA ASN A 291 10.79 -3.08 6.60
C ASN A 291 10.84 -2.43 7.99
N GLY A 292 10.42 -3.17 9.03
CA GLY A 292 10.40 -2.69 10.42
C GLY A 292 9.36 -1.60 10.73
N GLY A 293 8.45 -1.27 9.81
CA GLY A 293 7.47 -0.21 10.00
C GLY A 293 6.10 -0.49 9.39
N ILE A 294 5.11 0.29 9.82
CA ILE A 294 3.78 0.40 9.19
C ILE A 294 3.47 1.88 9.02
N MET A 295 3.15 2.31 7.81
CA MET A 295 2.74 3.68 7.49
C MET A 295 1.22 3.72 7.36
N ILE A 296 0.55 4.45 8.24
CA ILE A 296 -0.90 4.62 8.21
C ILE A 296 -1.32 5.99 7.67
N PRO A 297 -2.48 6.09 7.00
CA PRO A 297 -3.16 7.34 6.73
C PRO A 297 -3.43 8.17 8.00
N ARG A 298 -3.47 9.48 7.83
CA ARG A 298 -3.93 10.45 8.83
C ARG A 298 -4.81 11.48 8.13
N PHE A 299 -6.09 11.51 8.47
CA PHE A 299 -7.09 12.28 7.72
C PHE A 299 -7.46 13.61 8.39
N GLY A 300 -7.16 13.80 9.68
CA GLY A 300 -7.47 15.02 10.43
C GLY A 300 -8.69 14.93 11.35
N ASP A 301 -9.39 13.79 11.39
CA ASP A 301 -10.32 13.46 12.47
C ASP A 301 -9.49 12.99 13.68
N GLU A 302 -9.05 13.92 14.53
CA GLU A 302 -8.03 13.66 15.56
C GLU A 302 -8.36 12.47 16.49
N ASP A 303 -9.64 12.28 16.80
CA ASP A 303 -10.13 11.14 17.60
C ASP A 303 -9.85 9.81 16.89
N ARG A 304 -10.12 9.74 15.59
CA ARG A 304 -9.99 8.53 14.77
C ARG A 304 -8.55 8.30 14.33
N ASP A 305 -7.81 9.37 14.03
CA ASP A 305 -6.37 9.33 13.78
C ASP A 305 -5.61 8.72 14.98
N LEU A 306 -6.03 9.06 16.21
CA LEU A 306 -5.43 8.51 17.44
C LEU A 306 -5.86 7.04 17.68
N GLN A 307 -7.15 6.73 17.52
CA GLN A 307 -7.66 5.36 17.69
C GLN A 307 -7.06 4.38 16.68
N ALA A 308 -6.96 4.78 15.41
CA ALA A 308 -6.30 4.00 14.37
C ALA A 308 -4.84 3.77 14.75
N PHE A 309 -4.09 4.82 15.11
CA PHE A 309 -2.69 4.67 15.53
C PHE A 309 -2.50 3.66 16.68
N GLN A 310 -3.30 3.74 17.74
CA GLN A 310 -3.24 2.82 18.88
C GLN A 310 -3.62 1.37 18.51
N LEU A 311 -4.60 1.21 17.62
CA LEU A 311 -4.98 -0.09 17.07
C LEU A 311 -3.82 -0.70 16.27
N PHE A 312 -3.15 0.10 15.43
CA PHE A 312 -1.99 -0.34 14.65
C PHE A 312 -0.77 -0.67 15.53
N GLU A 313 -0.50 0.08 16.60
CA GLU A 313 0.56 -0.28 17.57
C GLU A 313 0.27 -1.63 18.25
N THR A 314 -1.01 -1.90 18.56
CA THR A 314 -1.44 -3.18 19.12
C THR A 314 -1.35 -4.33 18.10
N LEU A 315 -1.68 -4.05 16.83
CA LEU A 315 -1.69 -5.05 15.77
C LEU A 315 -0.30 -5.35 15.20
N PHE A 316 0.68 -4.45 15.33
CA PHE A 316 2.03 -4.61 14.81
C PHE A 316 3.12 -4.28 15.86
N PRO A 317 3.18 -5.01 16.99
CA PRO A 317 4.04 -4.66 18.13
C PRO A 317 5.54 -4.64 17.81
N ASP A 318 5.97 -5.43 16.82
CA ASP A 318 7.38 -5.51 16.37
C ASP A 318 7.75 -4.47 15.29
N ARG A 319 6.84 -3.54 14.96
CA ARG A 319 7.05 -2.51 13.92
C ARG A 319 6.81 -1.11 14.45
N LYS A 320 7.65 -0.16 14.02
CA LYS A 320 7.43 1.26 14.28
C LYS A 320 6.24 1.72 13.45
N VAL A 321 5.13 2.06 14.10
CA VAL A 321 4.00 2.70 13.43
C VAL A 321 4.38 4.14 13.11
N GLY A 322 4.56 4.43 11.83
CA GLY A 322 4.78 5.76 11.28
C GLY A 322 3.44 6.43 10.98
N LYS A 323 3.23 7.62 11.55
CA LYS A 323 2.21 8.54 11.04
C LYS A 323 2.80 9.27 9.83
N ALA A 324 2.59 8.73 8.64
CA ALA A 324 2.72 9.54 7.44
C ALA A 324 1.54 10.50 7.39
N LEU A 325 1.81 11.76 7.07
CA LEU A 325 0.81 12.82 7.09
C LEU A 325 0.07 12.84 5.75
N PHE A 326 -0.90 11.93 5.61
CA PHE A 326 -1.81 11.85 4.47
C PHE A 326 -2.93 12.92 4.57
N GLU A 327 -2.56 14.18 4.83
CA GLU A 327 -3.40 15.38 5.15
C GLU A 327 -4.44 15.77 4.09
N SER A 328 -4.48 14.96 3.05
CA SER A 328 -4.43 15.38 1.67
C SER A 328 -4.45 14.18 0.74
N LEU A 329 -4.79 12.99 1.23
CA LEU A 329 -4.63 11.78 0.43
C LEU A 329 -5.80 10.83 0.75
N LEU A 330 -6.90 11.02 -0.01
CA LEU A 330 -8.23 10.37 0.09
C LEU A 330 -8.68 9.89 -1.29
N LEU A 331 -9.10 8.63 -1.47
CA LEU A 331 -9.57 8.12 -2.77
C LEU A 331 -10.75 8.97 -3.32
N PHE A 332 -10.66 9.35 -4.59
CA PHE A 332 -11.42 10.37 -5.32
C PHE A 332 -12.87 10.71 -4.89
N THR A 333 -13.26 11.98 -5.08
CA THR A 333 -14.69 12.39 -5.18
C THR A 333 -14.97 13.11 -6.49
N PHE A 334 -16.00 12.72 -7.24
CA PHE A 334 -16.51 13.52 -8.35
C PHE A 334 -17.55 14.55 -7.88
N GLY A 335 -17.30 15.83 -8.17
CA GLY A 335 -18.26 16.92 -8.00
C GLY A 335 -18.13 17.95 -9.11
N LYS A 336 -19.12 18.04 -10.01
CA LYS A 336 -19.15 19.07 -11.07
C LYS A 336 -19.40 20.46 -10.47
N SER A 337 -18.45 21.39 -10.54
CA SER A 337 -18.77 22.83 -10.49
C SER A 337 -17.68 23.73 -11.07
N LYS A 338 -18.09 24.92 -11.51
CA LYS A 338 -17.30 25.90 -12.28
C LYS A 338 -16.76 27.03 -11.39
N SER A 339 -15.57 27.53 -11.76
CA SER A 339 -15.12 28.94 -11.66
C SER A 339 -15.23 29.74 -10.34
N LYS A 340 -14.09 30.22 -9.81
CA LYS A 340 -13.66 31.66 -9.92
C LYS A 340 -12.38 31.95 -9.09
N VAL A 341 -11.53 32.82 -9.63
CA VAL A 341 -10.27 33.33 -9.05
C VAL A 341 -10.53 34.54 -8.14
N ILE A 342 -9.85 34.62 -6.99
CA ILE A 342 -9.51 35.89 -6.29
C ILE A 342 -8.13 35.73 -5.61
N SER A 343 -7.26 36.75 -5.71
CA SER A 343 -5.89 36.77 -5.14
C SER A 343 -5.77 37.61 -3.85
N ALA A 344 -4.77 37.35 -3.01
CA ALA A 344 -4.18 38.33 -2.09
C ALA A 344 -2.74 37.96 -1.67
N MET A 345 -1.89 38.97 -1.43
CA MET A 345 -0.48 38.84 -0.97
C MET A 345 -0.33 39.06 0.56
N PRO A 346 0.82 38.72 1.17
CA PRO A 346 0.99 38.61 2.63
C PRO A 346 1.81 39.75 3.28
N PRO A 347 2.01 39.71 4.61
CA PRO A 347 3.22 40.27 5.22
C PRO A 347 3.97 39.34 6.23
N SER A 348 5.24 39.07 5.89
CA SER A 348 6.45 39.14 6.73
C SER A 348 6.58 38.54 8.16
N HIS A 349 7.53 37.58 8.25
CA HIS A 349 8.68 37.51 9.18
C HIS A 349 8.55 37.04 10.66
N GLY A 350 9.47 36.11 11.03
CA GLY A 350 9.82 35.76 12.42
C GLY A 350 10.47 34.37 12.57
N ARG A 351 11.81 34.27 12.62
CA ARG A 351 12.55 33.00 12.90
C ARG A 351 13.05 32.95 14.35
N SER A 352 12.94 31.79 14.99
CA SER A 352 13.97 31.31 15.94
C SER A 352 14.01 29.77 15.96
N TYR A 353 15.18 29.20 16.27
CA TYR A 353 15.46 27.75 16.22
C TYR A 353 15.51 27.13 17.62
N LYS A 354 15.00 25.89 17.78
CA LYS A 354 15.57 24.87 18.69
C LYS A 354 14.92 23.48 18.54
N ARG A 355 15.79 22.47 18.46
CA ARG A 355 15.60 21.00 18.62
C ARG A 355 14.67 20.28 17.63
N ALA A 356 15.12 19.08 17.22
CA ALA A 356 14.44 18.22 16.28
C ALA A 356 13.18 17.58 16.89
N HIS A 357 12.04 18.19 16.62
CA HIS A 357 10.85 17.45 16.26
C HIS A 357 10.67 17.63 14.75
N VAL A 358 10.34 16.57 14.02
CA VAL A 358 9.84 16.69 12.64
C VAL A 358 8.38 17.17 12.74
N ALA A 359 8.23 18.43 13.14
CA ALA A 359 6.95 19.10 13.14
C ALA A 359 6.67 19.56 11.71
N CYS A 360 5.62 19.02 11.10
CA CYS A 360 5.11 19.53 9.84
C CYS A 360 4.77 21.03 10.02
N LYS A 361 5.57 21.89 9.40
CA LYS A 361 5.32 23.32 9.26
C LYS A 361 5.19 23.67 7.78
N ALA A 362 4.23 23.02 7.12
CA ALA A 362 3.70 23.41 5.82
C ALA A 362 2.33 24.09 6.03
N CYS A 363 2.10 25.17 5.29
CA CYS A 363 1.17 26.24 5.64
C CYS A 363 -0.33 25.85 5.63
N ASN A 364 -1.09 26.45 6.55
CA ASN A 364 -2.53 26.26 6.75
C ASN A 364 -3.37 26.92 5.63
N SER A 365 -3.45 26.30 4.43
CA SER A 365 -4.32 26.78 3.35
C SER A 365 -4.74 25.73 2.30
N ARG A 366 -5.87 25.05 2.57
CA ARG A 366 -6.96 24.67 1.63
C ARG A 366 -6.73 23.65 0.48
N LYS A 367 -7.51 22.55 0.57
CA LYS A 367 -8.28 21.82 -0.48
C LYS A 367 -7.74 20.52 -1.13
N VAL A 368 -8.54 19.45 -0.89
CA VAL A 368 -8.86 18.16 -1.59
C VAL A 368 -7.77 17.37 -2.34
N ARG A 369 -7.48 16.14 -1.87
CA ARG A 369 -6.31 15.25 -2.15
C ARG A 369 -6.54 13.90 -2.91
N CYS A 370 -5.64 12.89 -2.78
CA CYS A 370 -5.73 11.47 -3.29
C CYS A 370 -4.84 10.38 -2.56
N THR A 371 -5.33 9.27 -1.96
CA THR A 371 -4.49 8.23 -1.23
C THR A 371 -3.45 7.53 -2.11
N ILE A 372 -2.38 6.96 -1.55
CA ILE A 372 -1.41 6.14 -2.31
C ILE A 372 -1.11 4.82 -1.57
N THR A 373 -1.63 3.70 -2.09
CA THR A 373 -1.10 2.37 -1.78
C THR A 373 0.15 2.11 -2.63
N LEU A 374 1.16 1.41 -2.09
CA LEU A 374 2.44 1.13 -2.76
C LEU A 374 2.81 -0.35 -2.60
N SER A 375 3.52 -0.93 -3.57
CA SER A 375 4.07 -2.29 -3.51
C SER A 375 5.56 -2.30 -3.86
N GLY A 376 6.30 -3.31 -3.39
CA GLY A 376 7.74 -3.40 -3.57
C GLY A 376 8.22 -4.83 -3.87
N PRO A 377 9.32 -5.02 -4.62
CA PRO A 377 9.92 -6.34 -4.77
C PRO A 377 10.39 -6.92 -3.41
N PRO A 378 10.01 -8.16 -3.06
CA PRO A 378 10.46 -8.81 -1.82
C PRO A 378 11.93 -9.24 -1.93
N TRP A 379 12.66 -9.41 -0.82
CA TRP A 379 14.06 -9.89 -0.87
C TRP A 379 14.17 -11.34 -1.38
N LEU A 380 15.04 -11.61 -2.36
CA LEU A 380 15.36 -12.98 -2.82
C LEU A 380 15.78 -13.90 -1.67
N THR A 381 16.68 -13.43 -0.80
CA THR A 381 17.28 -14.23 0.28
C THR A 381 16.48 -14.13 1.59
N SER A 382 15.23 -14.60 1.60
CA SER A 382 14.41 -14.68 2.82
C SER A 382 14.43 -16.06 3.48
N ASN A 383 15.62 -16.64 3.66
CA ASN A 383 15.86 -17.67 4.68
C ASN A 383 16.48 -16.99 5.91
N MET A 384 15.64 -16.30 6.68
CA MET A 384 15.95 -15.99 8.07
C MET A 384 14.99 -16.77 8.93
N ASP A 385 15.49 -17.84 9.56
CA ASP A 385 14.81 -18.45 10.70
C ASP A 385 14.50 -17.34 11.72
N ALA A 386 13.25 -17.27 12.17
CA ALA A 386 12.77 -16.22 13.04
C ALA A 386 13.36 -16.37 14.47
N ARG A 387 14.63 -15.97 14.66
CA ARG A 387 15.32 -16.03 15.97
C ARG A 387 16.56 -15.16 16.21
N GLU A 388 17.12 -14.48 15.21
CA GLU A 388 18.32 -13.65 15.42
C GLU A 388 18.05 -12.13 15.38
N SER A 389 18.00 -11.52 16.58
CA SER A 389 17.87 -10.08 16.75
C SER A 389 19.24 -9.42 17.00
N TYR A 390 19.68 -8.58 16.06
CA TYR A 390 20.94 -7.85 16.14
C TYR A 390 20.71 -6.44 16.72
N VAL A 391 21.20 -6.20 17.94
CA VAL A 391 21.11 -4.89 18.60
C VAL A 391 22.30 -4.00 18.22
N LEU A 392 22.09 -3.03 17.33
CA LEU A 392 23.04 -1.96 17.07
C LEU A 392 23.11 -1.02 18.29
N ARG A 393 24.22 -1.04 19.02
CA ARG A 393 24.56 -0.01 20.02
C ARG A 393 25.58 0.97 19.45
N THR A 394 25.18 2.22 19.27
CA THR A 394 26.08 3.33 19.01
C THR A 394 26.63 3.86 20.34
N ASN A 395 27.94 3.66 20.59
CA ASN A 395 28.62 4.35 21.68
C ASN A 395 29.27 5.64 21.14
N SER A 396 28.98 6.76 21.79
CA SER A 396 29.52 8.06 21.39
C SER A 396 30.96 8.25 21.88
N SER A 397 31.94 7.88 21.07
CA SER A 397 33.29 8.48 21.09
C SER A 397 34.05 8.15 19.78
N SER A 398 35.07 8.94 19.48
CA SER A 398 35.76 9.01 18.20
C SER A 398 36.61 7.78 17.85
N ASN A 399 36.57 7.42 16.56
CA ASN A 399 37.48 6.58 15.78
C ASN A 399 37.47 5.04 15.94
N THR A 400 37.21 4.41 14.78
CA THR A 400 37.66 3.08 14.28
C THR A 400 36.86 1.80 14.60
N THR A 401 36.68 1.02 13.52
CA THR A 401 36.43 -0.43 13.41
C THR A 401 35.13 -1.02 13.97
N LEU A 402 34.31 -1.59 13.06
CA LEU A 402 33.18 -2.45 13.38
C LEU A 402 33.67 -3.82 13.89
N HIS A 403 33.32 -4.17 15.12
CA HIS A 403 33.48 -5.52 15.67
C HIS A 403 32.12 -6.18 15.91
N PHE A 404 31.88 -7.31 15.26
CA PHE A 404 30.71 -8.16 15.50
C PHE A 404 30.99 -9.09 16.68
N THR A 405 30.36 -8.88 17.82
CA THR A 405 30.42 -9.80 18.97
C THR A 405 29.15 -10.61 19.09
N LYS A 406 29.25 -11.92 18.84
CA LYS A 406 28.20 -12.90 19.12
C LYS A 406 27.91 -12.92 20.62
N ARG A 407 26.64 -12.73 21.02
CA ARG A 407 26.18 -13.04 22.39
C ARG A 407 25.62 -14.44 22.41
N GLU A 408 26.17 -15.29 23.27
CA GLU A 408 25.46 -16.49 23.71
C GLU A 408 24.34 -16.09 24.69
N PRO A 409 23.18 -16.79 24.69
CA PRO A 409 22.11 -16.52 25.62
C PRO A 409 22.53 -16.87 27.05
N PRO A 410 22.07 -16.13 28.08
CA PRO A 410 22.41 -16.43 29.46
C PRO A 410 21.84 -17.80 29.88
N LEU A 411 22.71 -18.64 30.42
CA LEU A 411 22.36 -19.92 31.03
C LEU A 411 21.53 -19.74 32.30
N GLY A 412 20.38 -20.42 32.34
CA GLY A 412 19.67 -20.78 33.58
C GLY A 412 18.65 -19.77 34.11
N TYR A 413 17.41 -20.23 34.27
CA TYR A 413 16.96 -20.70 35.58
C TYR A 413 15.95 -21.85 35.41
N PHE A 414 16.23 -22.99 36.03
CA PHE A 414 15.29 -24.10 36.18
C PHE A 414 14.24 -23.75 37.23
N TRP A 415 12.97 -24.11 36.99
CA TRP A 415 12.05 -24.52 38.06
C TRP A 415 11.13 -25.64 37.54
N SER A 416 11.02 -26.70 38.35
CA SER A 416 10.25 -27.91 38.05
C SER A 416 9.34 -28.26 39.23
N SER A 417 8.04 -28.43 38.96
CA SER A 417 7.07 -29.17 39.80
C SER A 417 5.79 -29.30 38.97
N GLU A 418 5.50 -30.47 38.39
CA GLU A 418 4.77 -31.59 39.02
C GLU A 418 3.28 -31.30 39.35
N ARG A 419 2.39 -32.08 38.71
CA ARG A 419 0.99 -32.41 39.10
C ARG A 419 0.01 -31.21 39.13
N LEU A 420 -1.20 -31.28 38.58
CA LEU A 420 -2.08 -32.41 38.22
C LEU A 420 -2.80 -32.12 36.90
#